data_AF-A0A6J6U8U9-F1
#
_entry.id   AF-A0A6J6U8U9-F1
#
_cell.length_a   1.000
_cell.length_b   1.000
_cell.length_c   1.000
_cell.angle_alpha   90.00
_cell.angle_beta   90.00
_cell.angle_gamma   90.00
#
_symmetry.space_group_name_H-M   'P 1'
#
loop_
_entity.id
_entity.type
_entity.pdbx_description
1 polymer ?
#
loop_
_entity_poly.entity_id
_entity_poly.type
_entity_poly.pdbx_seq_one_letter_code
_entity_poly.pdbx_strand_id
1 'polypeptide(L)'
;MRGRALGIGVIVVIALLISHFTSAGRDDSGEITKSGDVSASEVQVGDCFDDLPQLSTEGSTFSSVHAVPCNEGHHWQAFHQEGSSLESYSETDIKSEAGAICNSVAQTLINNMSPIKYDAFQNVQLTYFAPTYKSWSTHGDRLVQCLIGSDTESYFTSVLE
;
A
#
# COMPACT_ATOMS: atom_id res chain seq x y z
N MET A 1 -29.53 -10.78 61.63
CA MET A 1 -29.99 -9.68 60.75
C MET A 1 -29.04 -9.61 59.57
N ARG A 2 -29.58 -9.77 58.35
CA ARG A 2 -28.85 -9.85 57.08
C ARG A 2 -28.59 -8.43 56.57
N GLY A 3 -27.34 -8.05 56.35
CA GLY A 3 -26.98 -6.83 55.61
C GLY A 3 -26.30 -7.23 54.30
N ARG A 4 -27.02 -7.08 53.18
CA ARG A 4 -26.54 -7.33 51.82
C ARG A 4 -25.90 -6.02 51.33
N ALA A 5 -24.64 -6.04 50.89
CA ALA A 5 -24.08 -4.95 50.09
C ALA A 5 -23.87 -5.46 48.66
N LEU A 6 -24.58 -4.80 47.74
CA LEU A 6 -24.63 -5.09 46.31
C LEU A 6 -23.25 -4.98 45.67
N GLY A 7 -22.89 -5.98 44.87
CA GLY A 7 -21.76 -5.91 43.95
C GLY A 7 -22.07 -4.98 42.77
N ILE A 8 -21.20 -4.01 42.53
CA ILE A 8 -21.15 -3.25 41.28
C ILE A 8 -20.23 -4.04 40.34
N GLY A 9 -20.84 -4.82 39.45
CA GLY A 9 -20.11 -5.47 38.37
C GLY A 9 -19.74 -4.43 37.32
N VAL A 10 -18.46 -4.06 37.27
CA VAL A 10 -17.90 -3.30 36.15
C VAL A 10 -17.79 -4.26 34.97
N ILE A 11 -18.71 -4.17 34.02
CA ILE A 11 -18.56 -4.82 32.72
C ILE A 11 -17.56 -3.96 31.94
N VAL A 12 -16.29 -4.32 31.98
CA VAL A 12 -15.30 -3.81 31.03
C VAL A 12 -15.62 -4.47 29.69
N VAL A 13 -16.33 -3.75 28.82
CA VAL A 13 -16.41 -4.11 27.41
C VAL A 13 -15.05 -3.82 26.82
N ILE A 14 -14.16 -4.81 26.88
CA ILE A 14 -12.94 -4.80 26.09
C ILE A 14 -13.43 -4.89 24.65
N ALA A 15 -13.34 -3.78 23.91
CA ALA A 15 -13.46 -3.79 22.47
C ALA A 15 -12.30 -4.65 21.96
N LEU A 16 -12.56 -5.95 21.80
CA LEU A 16 -11.70 -6.83 21.05
C LEU A 16 -11.67 -6.26 19.63
N LEU A 17 -10.56 -5.60 19.28
CA LEU A 17 -10.20 -5.33 17.90
C LEU A 17 -10.00 -6.69 17.23
N ILE A 18 -11.11 -7.31 16.83
CA ILE A 18 -11.06 -8.48 15.97
C ILE A 18 -10.61 -7.91 14.64
N SER A 19 -9.31 -8.02 14.36
CA SER A 19 -8.75 -7.85 13.02
C SER A 19 -9.44 -8.88 12.12
N HIS A 20 -10.62 -8.55 11.62
CA HIS A 20 -11.20 -9.28 10.53
C HIS A 20 -10.32 -8.94 9.34
N PHE A 21 -9.51 -9.90 8.89
CA PHE A 21 -8.90 -9.88 7.56
C PHE A 21 -10.04 -9.87 6.54
N THR A 22 -10.65 -8.71 6.31
CA THR A 22 -11.65 -8.51 5.27
C THR A 22 -10.92 -8.19 3.99
N SER A 23 -11.30 -8.83 2.89
CA SER A 23 -10.83 -8.43 1.56
C SER A 23 -11.31 -7.02 1.24
N ALA A 24 -10.46 -6.24 0.57
CA ALA A 24 -10.86 -4.93 0.07
C ALA A 24 -11.98 -5.07 -0.98
N GLY A 25 -12.86 -4.09 -1.03
CA GLY A 25 -13.95 -4.01 -2.01
C GLY A 25 -13.65 -2.96 -3.05
N ARG A 26 -13.82 -3.31 -4.33
CA ARG A 26 -13.74 -2.37 -5.46
C ARG A 26 -15.13 -2.06 -6.01
N ASP A 27 -15.29 -0.88 -6.59
CA ASP A 27 -16.43 -0.58 -7.45
C ASP A 27 -16.17 -0.97 -8.92
N ASP A 28 -17.11 -0.62 -9.82
CA ASP A 28 -17.03 -0.94 -11.25
C ASP A 28 -15.88 -0.23 -11.98
N SER A 29 -15.32 0.84 -11.41
CA SER A 29 -14.16 1.56 -11.96
C SER A 29 -12.82 0.93 -11.54
N GLY A 30 -12.86 0.02 -10.57
CA GLY A 30 -11.68 -0.57 -9.95
C GLY A 30 -11.21 0.19 -8.70
N GLU A 31 -11.86 1.28 -8.31
CA GLU A 31 -11.48 2.04 -7.11
C GLU A 31 -11.82 1.27 -5.83
N ILE A 32 -10.92 1.27 -4.85
CA ILE A 32 -11.16 0.72 -3.52
C ILE A 32 -12.18 1.59 -2.79
N THR A 33 -13.38 1.05 -2.53
CA THR A 33 -14.46 1.73 -1.79
C THR A 33 -14.71 1.13 -0.41
N LYS A 34 -14.03 0.03 -0.10
CA LYS A 34 -14.06 -0.61 1.21
C LYS A 34 -12.66 -1.12 1.55
N SER A 35 -12.15 -0.67 2.70
CA SER A 35 -10.84 -1.08 3.20
C SER A 35 -10.74 -2.58 3.44
N GLY A 36 -9.55 -3.11 3.26
CA GLY A 36 -9.27 -4.52 3.43
C GLY A 36 -7.98 -4.96 2.75
N ASP A 37 -7.67 -6.24 2.83
CA ASP A 37 -6.45 -6.77 2.22
C ASP A 37 -6.65 -7.02 0.73
N VAL A 38 -5.62 -6.66 -0.04
CA VAL A 38 -5.46 -6.96 -1.47
C VAL A 38 -4.22 -7.83 -1.62
N SER A 39 -4.30 -8.88 -2.44
CA SER A 39 -3.12 -9.70 -2.75
C SER A 39 -2.05 -8.83 -3.43
N ALA A 40 -0.78 -9.06 -3.15
CA ALA A 40 0.32 -8.26 -3.72
C ALA A 40 0.33 -8.25 -5.27
N SER A 41 -0.18 -9.31 -5.89
CA SER A 41 -0.33 -9.44 -7.35
C SER A 41 -1.61 -8.84 -7.92
N GLU A 42 -2.56 -8.43 -7.07
CA GLU A 42 -3.87 -7.87 -7.43
C GLU A 42 -3.98 -6.36 -7.12
N VAL A 43 -2.89 -5.78 -6.61
CA VAL A 43 -2.76 -4.33 -6.49
C VAL A 43 -2.87 -3.71 -7.88
N GLN A 44 -3.56 -2.59 -7.97
CA GLN A 44 -3.80 -1.84 -9.20
C GLN A 44 -3.27 -0.41 -9.07
N VAL A 45 -2.94 0.21 -10.21
CA VAL A 45 -2.70 1.66 -10.25
C VAL A 45 -3.93 2.38 -9.73
N GLY A 46 -3.73 3.26 -8.75
CA GLY A 46 -4.80 3.95 -8.04
C GLY A 46 -4.98 3.48 -6.60
N ASP A 47 -4.54 2.27 -6.24
CA ASP A 47 -4.74 1.75 -4.88
C ASP A 47 -3.97 2.55 -3.82
N CYS A 48 -4.67 2.90 -2.74
CA CYS A 48 -4.11 3.56 -1.58
C CYS A 48 -3.96 2.59 -0.41
N PHE A 49 -2.93 2.78 0.42
CA PHE A 49 -2.56 1.90 1.53
C PHE A 49 -2.33 2.71 2.80
N ASP A 50 -2.82 2.20 3.92
CA ASP A 50 -2.65 2.82 5.24
C ASP A 50 -1.21 2.64 5.75
N ASP A 51 -0.58 1.53 5.43
CA ASP A 51 0.83 1.27 5.71
C ASP A 51 1.36 0.27 4.68
N LEU A 52 2.67 0.25 4.48
CA LEU A 52 3.32 -0.83 3.75
C LEU A 52 3.68 -1.95 4.73
N PRO A 53 3.59 -3.23 4.31
CA PRO A 53 4.06 -4.33 5.15
C PRO A 53 5.49 -4.04 5.57
N GLN A 54 5.77 -3.98 6.88
CA GLN A 54 7.05 -3.51 7.40
C GLN A 54 8.20 -4.15 6.63
N LEU A 55 8.87 -3.33 5.82
CA LEU A 55 10.05 -3.67 5.06
C LEU A 55 11.23 -3.69 6.03
N SER A 56 11.16 -4.55 7.04
CA SER A 56 12.18 -4.66 8.06
C SER A 56 13.44 -5.23 7.41
N THR A 57 14.30 -4.34 6.93
CA THR A 57 15.57 -4.68 6.24
C THR A 57 15.36 -5.34 4.87
N GLU A 58 16.27 -5.06 3.94
CA GLU A 58 16.28 -5.51 2.55
C GLU A 58 15.66 -6.92 2.33
N GLY A 59 14.64 -7.01 1.46
CA GLY A 59 14.12 -8.30 0.98
C GLY A 59 12.90 -8.88 1.71
N SER A 60 12.11 -8.05 2.40
CA SER A 60 10.87 -8.51 3.04
C SER A 60 9.84 -8.96 2.00
N THR A 61 9.37 -10.20 2.10
CA THR A 61 8.32 -10.75 1.22
C THR A 61 6.96 -10.62 1.89
N PHE A 62 5.95 -10.16 1.14
CA PHE A 62 4.56 -10.08 1.59
C PHE A 62 3.65 -10.70 0.55
N SER A 63 2.51 -11.24 0.99
CA SER A 63 1.48 -11.81 0.11
C SER A 63 0.30 -10.87 -0.15
N SER A 64 0.12 -9.89 0.74
CA SER A 64 -1.00 -8.95 0.72
C SER A 64 -0.61 -7.63 1.37
N VAL A 65 -1.32 -6.57 1.02
CA VAL A 65 -1.20 -5.23 1.59
C VAL A 65 -2.60 -4.72 1.96
N HIS A 66 -2.70 -3.95 3.04
CA HIS A 66 -3.97 -3.37 3.47
C HIS A 66 -4.29 -2.12 2.65
N ALA A 67 -5.30 -2.22 1.80
CA ALA A 67 -5.78 -1.13 0.96
C ALA A 67 -6.93 -0.37 1.64
N VAL A 68 -7.01 0.93 1.36
CA VAL A 68 -8.03 1.86 1.86
C VAL A 68 -8.51 2.77 0.71
N PRO A 69 -9.73 3.32 0.77
CA PRO A 69 -10.16 4.34 -0.19
C PRO A 69 -9.24 5.56 -0.19
N CYS A 70 -8.90 6.09 -1.36
CA CYS A 70 -7.98 7.24 -1.47
C CYS A 70 -8.56 8.57 -0.98
N ASN A 71 -9.89 8.64 -0.83
CA ASN A 71 -10.58 9.77 -0.20
C ASN A 71 -10.63 9.66 1.34
N GLU A 72 -10.10 8.57 1.90
CA GLU A 72 -9.79 8.39 3.31
C GLU A 72 -8.28 8.64 3.54
N GLY A 73 -7.89 8.80 4.80
CA GLY A 73 -6.49 8.98 5.18
C GLY A 73 -5.66 7.76 4.79
N HIS A 74 -4.60 7.96 4.01
CA HIS A 74 -3.69 6.91 3.56
C HIS A 74 -2.25 7.41 3.49
N HIS A 75 -1.29 6.49 3.55
CA HIS A 75 0.12 6.82 3.58
C HIS A 75 0.80 6.61 2.23
N TRP A 76 0.34 5.62 1.45
CA TRP A 76 0.98 5.22 0.20
C TRP A 76 -0.03 5.01 -0.92
N GLN A 77 0.39 5.22 -2.16
CA GLN A 77 -0.42 4.94 -3.34
C GLN A 77 0.40 4.28 -4.45
N ALA A 78 -0.17 3.26 -5.09
CA ALA A 78 0.34 2.70 -6.34
C ALA A 78 0.01 3.64 -7.51
N PHE A 79 1.04 4.23 -8.13
CA PHE A 79 0.84 5.24 -9.17
C PHE A 79 1.28 4.78 -10.57
N HIS A 80 2.04 3.68 -10.65
CA HIS A 80 2.46 3.08 -11.92
C HIS A 80 2.71 1.59 -11.76
N GLN A 81 2.51 0.84 -12.85
CA GLN A 81 2.84 -0.58 -12.92
C GLN A 81 3.41 -0.92 -14.29
N GLU A 82 4.45 -1.76 -14.30
CA GLU A 82 5.12 -2.17 -15.52
C GLU A 82 5.79 -3.54 -15.36
N GLY A 83 5.94 -4.29 -16.45
CA GLY A 83 6.69 -5.53 -16.45
C GLY A 83 8.20 -5.29 -16.57
N SER A 84 8.98 -5.94 -15.71
CA SER A 84 10.44 -6.04 -15.82
C SER A 84 10.84 -6.62 -17.18
N SER A 85 11.88 -6.04 -17.77
CA SER A 85 12.48 -6.46 -19.03
C SER A 85 13.58 -7.51 -18.86
N LEU A 86 13.93 -7.87 -17.63
CA LEU A 86 14.99 -8.82 -17.34
C LEU A 86 14.64 -10.23 -17.85
N GLU A 87 15.59 -10.89 -18.49
CA GLU A 87 15.43 -12.27 -18.97
C GLU A 87 15.52 -13.29 -17.82
N SER A 88 16.30 -12.97 -16.79
CA SER A 88 16.53 -13.83 -15.62
C SER A 88 16.50 -13.03 -14.33
N TYR A 89 16.01 -13.65 -13.25
CA TYR A 89 15.98 -13.01 -11.95
C TYR A 89 17.39 -12.75 -11.42
N SER A 90 17.62 -11.51 -11.00
CA SER A 90 18.76 -11.07 -10.21
C SER A 90 18.24 -10.02 -9.24
N GLU A 91 18.47 -10.21 -7.94
CA GLU A 91 17.93 -9.29 -6.93
C GLU A 91 18.49 -7.87 -7.09
N THR A 92 19.77 -7.75 -7.46
CA THR A 92 20.38 -6.46 -7.72
C THR A 92 19.79 -5.81 -8.97
N ASP A 93 19.60 -6.57 -10.05
CA ASP A 93 19.13 -6.01 -11.30
C ASP A 93 17.66 -5.62 -11.22
N ILE A 94 16.80 -6.42 -10.57
CA ILE A 94 15.38 -6.08 -10.43
C ILE A 94 15.17 -4.84 -9.54
N LYS A 95 15.97 -4.68 -8.47
CA LYS A 95 15.95 -3.47 -7.64
C LYS A 95 16.41 -2.25 -8.41
N SER A 96 17.46 -2.39 -9.23
CA SER A 96 17.98 -1.31 -10.06
C SER A 96 16.99 -0.89 -11.14
N GLU A 97 16.38 -1.85 -11.84
CA GLU A 97 15.38 -1.60 -12.87
C GLU A 97 14.11 -0.97 -12.27
N ALA A 98 13.58 -1.53 -11.18
CA ALA A 98 12.40 -0.98 -10.50
C ALA A 98 12.63 0.45 -10.03
N GLY A 99 13.79 0.73 -9.43
CA GLY A 99 14.18 2.08 -9.05
C GLY A 99 14.26 3.03 -10.24
N ALA A 100 14.83 2.59 -11.37
CA ALA A 100 14.93 3.41 -12.58
C ALA A 100 13.55 3.73 -13.18
N ILE A 101 12.69 2.72 -13.32
CA ILE A 101 11.30 2.86 -13.79
C ILE A 101 10.57 3.88 -12.91
N CYS A 102 10.51 3.62 -11.60
CA CYS A 102 9.71 4.42 -10.67
C CYS A 102 10.20 5.86 -10.56
N ASN A 103 11.52 6.11 -10.60
CA ASN A 103 12.06 7.46 -10.63
C ASN A 103 11.68 8.19 -11.93
N SER A 104 11.73 7.52 -13.09
CA SER A 104 11.41 8.13 -14.37
C SER A 104 9.93 8.51 -14.47
N VAL A 105 9.02 7.61 -14.07
CA VAL A 105 7.58 7.89 -14.11
C VAL A 105 7.18 8.91 -13.05
N ALA A 106 7.80 8.92 -11.87
CA ALA A 106 7.54 9.92 -10.84
C ALA A 106 7.93 11.33 -11.29
N GLN A 107 9.08 11.50 -11.98
CA GLN A 107 9.46 12.79 -12.55
C GLN A 107 8.40 13.30 -13.54
N THR A 108 7.86 12.41 -14.37
CA THR A 108 6.80 12.77 -15.32
C THR A 108 5.51 13.16 -14.57
N LEU A 109 5.13 12.40 -13.54
CA LEU A 109 3.97 12.72 -12.71
C LEU A 109 4.12 14.10 -12.06
N ILE A 110 5.22 14.35 -11.36
CA ILE A 110 5.51 15.59 -10.64
C ILE A 110 5.54 16.80 -11.59
N ASN A 111 6.17 16.67 -12.77
CA ASN A 111 6.24 17.76 -13.75
C ASN A 111 4.87 18.15 -14.33
N ASN A 112 3.89 17.25 -14.27
CA ASN A 112 2.53 17.50 -14.75
C ASN A 112 1.56 17.88 -13.62
N MET A 113 2.00 17.91 -12.35
CA MET A 113 1.15 18.32 -11.24
C MET A 113 0.82 19.81 -11.30
N SER A 114 -0.39 20.17 -10.87
CA SER A 114 -0.72 21.56 -10.58
C SER A 114 0.10 22.07 -9.39
N PRO A 115 0.33 23.38 -9.25
CA PRO A 115 1.05 23.93 -8.10
C PRO A 115 0.42 23.57 -6.74
N ILE A 116 -0.92 23.51 -6.68
CA ILE A 116 -1.65 23.14 -5.46
C ILE A 116 -1.35 21.68 -5.10
N LYS A 117 -1.37 20.80 -6.10
CA LYS A 117 -1.09 19.38 -5.90
C LYS A 117 0.37 19.14 -5.54
N TYR A 118 1.29 19.81 -6.22
CA TYR A 118 2.71 19.76 -5.87
C TYR A 118 2.96 20.15 -4.40
N ASP A 119 2.34 21.22 -3.91
CA ASP A 119 2.46 21.64 -2.51
C ASP A 119 1.88 20.59 -1.53
N ALA A 120 0.75 19.97 -1.88
CA ALA A 120 0.13 18.92 -1.07
C ALA A 120 0.96 17.63 -0.98
N PHE A 121 1.80 17.34 -1.97
CA PHE A 121 2.61 16.12 -2.07
C PHE A 121 4.12 16.40 -1.99
N GLN A 122 4.55 17.54 -1.45
CA GLN A 122 5.96 17.95 -1.48
C GLN A 122 6.91 17.08 -0.64
N ASN A 123 6.38 16.31 0.32
CA ASN A 123 7.15 15.47 1.24
C ASN A 123 7.06 13.97 0.91
N VAL A 124 6.49 13.61 -0.24
CA VAL A 124 6.38 12.21 -0.66
C VAL A 124 7.76 11.60 -0.94
N GLN A 125 7.82 10.30 -0.74
CA GLN A 125 8.93 9.41 -1.03
C GLN A 125 8.50 8.41 -2.10
N LEU A 126 9.50 7.80 -2.75
CA LEU A 126 9.28 6.73 -3.72
C LEU A 126 9.76 5.41 -3.14
N THR A 127 8.95 4.38 -3.35
CA THR A 127 9.34 3.00 -3.12
C THR A 127 8.65 2.12 -4.17
N TYR A 128 8.83 0.80 -4.10
CA TYR A 128 8.27 -0.10 -5.08
C TYR A 128 7.99 -1.49 -4.49
N PHE A 129 7.01 -2.16 -5.09
CA PHE A 129 6.91 -3.60 -5.05
C PHE A 129 7.55 -4.17 -6.30
N ALA A 130 8.36 -5.21 -6.14
CA ALA A 130 9.03 -5.89 -7.24
C ALA A 130 9.03 -7.40 -7.01
N PRO A 131 9.20 -8.20 -8.06
CA PRO A 131 9.20 -9.65 -7.93
C PRO A 131 10.30 -10.14 -6.99
N THR A 132 10.03 -11.28 -6.36
CA THR A 132 11.04 -12.08 -5.65
C THR A 132 11.50 -13.21 -6.56
N TYR A 133 12.62 -13.87 -6.23
CA TYR A 133 13.02 -15.09 -6.96
C TYR A 133 11.89 -16.13 -7.01
N LYS A 134 11.15 -16.27 -5.90
CA LYS A 134 10.04 -17.23 -5.80
C LYS A 134 8.91 -16.84 -6.75
N SER A 135 8.37 -15.62 -6.65
CA SER A 135 7.25 -15.20 -7.52
C SER A 135 7.66 -15.21 -9.00
N TRP A 136 8.89 -14.82 -9.31
CA TRP A 136 9.46 -14.85 -10.65
C TRP A 136 9.51 -16.27 -11.24
N SER A 137 10.02 -17.24 -10.47
CA SER A 137 10.24 -18.61 -10.93
C SER A 137 9.00 -19.48 -10.89
N THR A 138 8.09 -19.27 -9.93
CA THR A 138 6.91 -20.11 -9.74
C THR A 138 5.68 -19.57 -10.47
N HIS A 139 5.56 -18.25 -10.61
CA HIS A 139 4.36 -17.61 -11.15
C HIS A 139 4.64 -16.75 -12.39
N GLY A 140 5.90 -16.69 -12.86
CA GLY A 140 6.27 -15.82 -13.97
C GLY A 140 6.11 -14.34 -13.64
N ASP A 141 6.14 -13.97 -12.36
CA ASP A 141 5.98 -12.59 -11.91
C ASP A 141 7.09 -11.71 -12.48
N ARG A 142 6.69 -10.64 -13.15
CA ARG A 142 7.56 -9.60 -13.70
C ARG A 142 7.13 -8.22 -13.21
N LEU A 143 6.11 -8.11 -12.35
CA LEU A 143 5.43 -6.86 -12.13
C LEU A 143 6.20 -5.97 -11.16
N VAL A 144 6.69 -4.85 -11.67
CA VAL A 144 7.15 -3.70 -10.89
C VAL A 144 5.96 -2.79 -10.64
N GLN A 145 5.76 -2.39 -9.40
CA GLN A 145 4.67 -1.50 -8.97
C GLN A 145 5.29 -0.34 -8.20
N CYS A 146 5.14 0.87 -8.74
CA CYS A 146 5.73 2.06 -8.15
C CYS A 146 4.78 2.69 -7.15
N LEU A 147 5.31 2.99 -5.98
CA LEU A 147 4.57 3.55 -4.86
C LEU A 147 5.10 4.94 -4.54
N ILE A 148 4.18 5.84 -4.21
CA ILE A 148 4.46 7.21 -3.79
C ILE A 148 3.68 7.50 -2.51
N GLY A 149 4.31 8.14 -1.53
CA GLY A 149 3.70 8.30 -0.21
C GLY A 149 4.66 8.68 0.90
N SER A 150 4.28 8.44 2.14
CA SER A 150 5.06 8.78 3.33
C SER A 150 4.68 7.88 4.50
N ASP A 151 5.66 7.36 5.24
CA ASP A 151 5.40 6.59 6.47
C ASP A 151 4.89 7.48 7.63
N THR A 152 4.98 8.80 7.50
CA THR A 152 4.67 9.75 8.60
C THR A 152 3.59 10.76 8.26
N GLU A 153 3.25 10.94 6.99
CA GLU A 153 2.21 11.87 6.54
C GLU A 153 1.06 11.10 5.91
N SER A 154 -0.17 11.50 6.25
CA SER A 154 -1.37 10.95 5.63
C SER A 154 -1.91 11.91 4.56
N TYR A 155 -2.30 11.36 3.42
CA TYR A 155 -2.94 12.02 2.30
C TYR A 155 -4.43 11.65 2.26
N PHE A 156 -5.26 12.52 1.68
CA PHE A 156 -6.73 12.37 1.64
C PHE A 156 -7.29 12.52 0.21
N THR A 157 -6.42 12.45 -0.79
CA THR A 157 -6.75 12.50 -2.20
C THR A 157 -5.73 11.67 -2.98
N SER A 158 -6.13 11.14 -4.13
CA SER A 158 -5.21 10.42 -5.00
C SER A 158 -4.16 11.37 -5.60
N VAL A 159 -2.93 10.88 -5.74
CA VAL A 159 -1.84 11.51 -6.49
C VAL A 159 -2.08 11.51 -8.01
N LEU A 160 -3.04 10.72 -8.51
CA LEU A 160 -3.35 10.59 -9.94
C LEU A 160 -4.44 11.56 -10.44
N GLU A 161 -5.19 12.19 -9.53
CA GLU A 161 -6.34 13.08 -9.87
C GLU A 161 -6.03 14.56 -10.20
#